data_AF-X1FUY4-F1
#
_entry.id   AF-X1FUY4-F1
#
_cell.length_a   1.000
_cell.length_b   1.000
_cell.length_c   1.000
_cell.angle_alpha   90.00
_cell.angle_beta   90.00
_cell.angle_gamma   90.00
#
_symmetry.space_group_name_H-M   'P 1'
#
loop_
_entity.id
_entity.type
_entity.pdbx_description
1 polymer ?
#
loop_
_entity_poly.entity_id
_entity_poly.type
_entity_poly.pdbx_seq_one_letter_code
_entity_poly.pdbx_strand_id
1 'polypeptide(L)'
;NVEQKNAEDMLIHARQSLRDIESKRKDLLQPVNETRERINNLFKPLTDRLNMGIHIVNEALQNYHAQQTKEVEELRLIALAEQAAKLAEAKETGEVVEIPPANEVPEAPSKTSQAHLGSVTYRDDFEVTIVNPLLVPRELCDPNISRIRARVKSGVKEIPGVLITKKYITVAKGGK
;
A
#
# COMPACT_ATOMS: atom_id res chain seq x y z
N ASN A 1 29.10 -16.19 -48.12
CA ASN A 1 27.99 -15.26 -48.46
C ASN A 1 26.65 -15.99 -48.65
N VAL A 2 26.61 -17.19 -49.22
CA VAL A 2 25.38 -18.01 -49.31
C VAL A 2 24.88 -18.48 -47.94
N GLU A 3 25.78 -18.92 -47.05
CA GLU A 3 25.42 -19.38 -45.71
C GLU A 3 24.80 -18.28 -44.83
N GLN A 4 25.29 -17.04 -44.94
CA GLN A 4 24.73 -15.89 -44.24
C GLN A 4 23.30 -15.61 -44.69
N LYS A 5 23.03 -15.63 -46.00
CA LYS A 5 21.68 -15.44 -46.55
C LYS A 5 20.73 -16.54 -46.11
N ASN A 6 21.17 -17.80 -46.12
CA ASN A 6 20.37 -18.92 -45.62
C ASN A 6 20.03 -18.76 -44.13
N ALA A 7 20.99 -18.31 -43.31
CA ALA A 7 20.76 -18.05 -41.89
C ALA A 7 19.80 -16.87 -41.66
N GLU A 8 19.90 -15.82 -42.48
CA GLU A 8 18.99 -14.68 -42.46
C GLU A 8 17.56 -15.10 -42.86
N ASP A 9 17.40 -15.92 -43.89
CA ASP A 9 16.12 -16.45 -44.35
C ASP A 9 15.47 -17.35 -43.28
N MET A 10 16.24 -18.24 -42.65
CA MET A 10 15.77 -19.06 -41.53
C MET A 10 15.29 -18.20 -40.35
N LEU A 11 16.02 -17.12 -40.04
CA LEU A 11 15.65 -16.19 -38.97
C LEU A 11 14.38 -15.41 -39.31
N ILE A 12 14.17 -15.03 -40.57
CA ILE A 12 12.94 -14.39 -41.03
C ILE A 12 11.76 -15.36 -40.92
N HIS A 13 11.90 -16.59 -41.42
CA HIS A 13 10.87 -17.63 -41.32
C HIS A 13 10.50 -17.94 -39.87
N ALA A 14 11.49 -18.12 -39.00
CA ALA A 14 11.25 -18.38 -37.57
C ALA A 14 10.43 -17.24 -36.93
N ARG A 15 10.71 -15.98 -37.29
CA ARG A 15 9.91 -14.84 -36.79
C ARG A 15 8.50 -14.81 -37.36
N GLN A 16 8.32 -15.16 -38.63
CA GLN A 16 7.00 -15.23 -39.24
C GLN A 16 6.15 -16.33 -38.57
N SER A 17 6.71 -17.53 -38.41
CA SER A 17 6.04 -18.62 -37.69
C SER A 17 5.70 -18.23 -36.24
N LEU A 18 6.59 -17.51 -35.56
CA LEU A 18 6.32 -16.99 -34.22
C LEU A 18 5.14 -16.01 -34.22
N ARG A 19 5.06 -15.10 -35.19
CA ARG A 19 3.90 -14.19 -35.35
C ARG A 19 2.61 -14.95 -35.62
N ASP A 20 2.65 -15.97 -36.47
CA ASP A 20 1.47 -16.77 -36.81
C ASP A 20 0.96 -17.55 -35.59
N ILE A 21 1.87 -18.11 -34.79
CA ILE A 21 1.55 -18.76 -33.52
C ILE A 21 0.94 -17.75 -32.55
N GLU A 22 1.51 -16.55 -32.43
CA GLU A 22 0.96 -15.50 -31.58
C GLU A 22 -0.41 -15.02 -32.04
N SER A 23 -0.65 -14.93 -33.34
CA SER A 23 -1.96 -14.58 -33.91
C SER A 23 -2.99 -15.63 -33.54
N LYS A 24 -2.72 -16.91 -33.83
CA LYS A 24 -3.63 -18.01 -33.47
C LYS A 24 -3.87 -18.07 -31.97
N ARG A 25 -2.84 -17.85 -31.15
CA ARG A 25 -2.99 -17.76 -29.69
C ARG A 25 -3.96 -16.64 -29.30
N LYS A 26 -3.84 -15.45 -29.91
CA LYS A 26 -4.75 -14.33 -29.64
C LYS A 26 -6.17 -14.65 -30.09
N ASP A 27 -6.34 -15.21 -31.28
CA ASP A 27 -7.66 -15.55 -31.83
C ASP A 27 -8.38 -16.58 -30.94
N LEU A 28 -7.65 -17.57 -30.41
CA LEU A 28 -8.20 -18.56 -29.48
C LEU A 28 -8.48 -18.00 -28.08
N LEU A 29 -7.64 -17.08 -27.59
CA LEU A 29 -7.80 -16.48 -26.27
C LEU A 29 -8.81 -15.33 -26.25
N GLN A 30 -9.07 -14.68 -27.38
CA GLN A 30 -10.00 -13.56 -27.48
C GLN A 30 -11.40 -13.91 -26.94
N PRO A 31 -12.10 -14.98 -27.37
CA PRO A 31 -13.43 -15.29 -26.84
C PRO A 31 -13.40 -15.63 -25.34
N VAL A 32 -12.31 -16.23 -24.86
CA VAL A 32 -12.11 -16.53 -23.43
C VAL A 32 -11.96 -15.24 -22.62
N ASN A 33 -11.16 -14.29 -23.11
CA ASN A 33 -10.97 -12.99 -22.48
C ASN A 33 -12.27 -12.16 -22.48
N GLU A 34 -13.00 -12.15 -23.59
CA GLU A 34 -14.31 -11.48 -23.69
C GLU A 34 -15.34 -12.11 -22.75
N THR A 35 -15.32 -13.44 -22.58
CA THR A 35 -16.19 -14.15 -21.63
C THR A 35 -15.81 -13.81 -20.19
N ARG A 36 -14.52 -13.81 -19.87
CA ARG A 36 -14.00 -13.38 -18.56
C ARG A 36 -14.41 -11.95 -18.24
N GLU A 37 -14.29 -11.03 -19.20
CA GLU A 37 -14.71 -9.64 -19.03
C GLU A 37 -16.21 -9.51 -18.82
N ARG A 38 -17.03 -10.26 -19.58
CA ARG A 38 -18.48 -10.31 -19.36
C ARG A 38 -18.85 -10.79 -17.96
N ILE A 39 -18.21 -11.85 -17.47
CA ILE A 39 -18.41 -12.35 -16.10
C ILE A 39 -18.02 -11.29 -15.08
N ASN A 40 -16.84 -10.70 -15.21
CA ASN A 40 -16.39 -9.64 -14.31
C ASN A 40 -17.35 -8.45 -14.30
N ASN A 41 -17.82 -8.02 -15.47
CA ASN A 41 -18.76 -6.91 -15.60
C ASN A 41 -20.14 -7.23 -15.00
N LEU A 42 -20.57 -8.49 -15.05
CA LEU A 42 -21.83 -8.93 -14.42
C LEU A 42 -21.77 -8.81 -12.89
N PHE A 43 -20.64 -9.19 -12.29
CA PHE A 43 -20.49 -9.18 -10.82
C PHE A 43 -19.97 -7.86 -10.26
N LYS A 44 -19.28 -7.05 -11.07
CA LYS A 44 -18.69 -5.79 -10.62
C LYS A 44 -19.67 -4.86 -9.89
N PRO A 45 -20.89 -4.59 -10.38
CA PRO A 45 -21.85 -3.76 -9.64
C PRO A 45 -22.26 -4.33 -8.27
N LEU A 46 -22.31 -5.66 -8.13
CA LEU A 46 -22.64 -6.32 -6.86
C LEU A 46 -21.46 -6.22 -5.89
N THR A 47 -20.26 -6.51 -6.37
CA THR A 47 -19.02 -6.40 -5.60
C THR A 47 -18.79 -4.95 -5.15
N ASP A 48 -19.00 -3.97 -6.03
CA ASP A 48 -18.83 -2.54 -5.74
C ASP A 48 -19.83 -2.09 -4.65
N ARG A 49 -21.10 -2.51 -4.73
CA ARG A 49 -22.11 -2.22 -3.69
C ARG A 49 -21.76 -2.84 -2.34
N LEU A 50 -21.30 -4.09 -2.33
CA LEU A 50 -20.86 -4.76 -1.11
C LEU A 50 -19.63 -4.09 -0.51
N ASN A 51 -18.64 -3.74 -1.32
CA ASN A 51 -17.45 -3.02 -0.88
C ASN A 51 -17.81 -1.65 -0.29
N MET A 52 -18.77 -0.94 -0.88
CA MET A 52 -19.28 0.32 -0.32
C MET A 52 -19.93 0.09 1.05
N GLY A 53 -20.77 -0.94 1.18
CA GLY A 53 -21.38 -1.30 2.46
C GLY A 53 -20.34 -1.66 3.53
N ILE A 54 -19.35 -2.47 3.16
CA ILE A 54 -18.22 -2.82 4.03
C ILE A 54 -17.46 -1.56 4.47
N HIS A 55 -17.19 -0.63 3.54
CA HIS A 55 -16.52 0.63 3.86
C HIS A 55 -17.31 1.44 4.88
N ILE A 56 -18.61 1.64 4.66
CA ILE A 56 -19.47 2.39 5.58
C ILE A 56 -19.48 1.77 6.98
N VAL A 57 -19.60 0.44 7.07
CA VAL A 57 -19.59 -0.26 8.36
C VAL A 57 -18.23 -0.16 9.04
N ASN A 58 -17.12 -0.31 8.30
CA ASN A 58 -15.77 -0.18 8.85
C ASN A 58 -15.52 1.24 9.36
N GLU A 59 -15.92 2.26 8.60
CA GLU A 59 -15.80 3.67 9.01
C GLU A 59 -16.62 3.95 10.28
N ALA A 60 -17.84 3.44 10.37
CA ALA A 60 -18.66 3.56 11.58
C ALA A 60 -18.02 2.86 12.80
N LEU A 61 -17.46 1.65 12.61
CA LEU A 61 -16.76 0.92 13.67
C LEU A 61 -15.49 1.63 14.12
N GLN A 62 -14.70 2.17 13.19
CA GLN A 62 -13.51 2.96 13.48
C GLN A 62 -13.86 4.22 14.27
N ASN A 63 -14.89 4.95 13.83
CA ASN A 63 -15.36 6.17 14.53
C ASN A 63 -15.87 5.85 15.93
N TYR A 64 -16.63 4.76 16.08
CA TYR A 64 -17.11 4.30 17.38
C TYR A 64 -15.96 3.95 18.32
N HIS A 65 -14.99 3.16 17.86
CA HIS A 65 -13.82 2.82 18.67
C HIS A 65 -12.98 4.05 19.03
N ALA A 66 -12.80 4.99 18.09
CA ALA A 66 -12.09 6.24 18.34
C ALA A 66 -12.81 7.14 19.35
N GLN A 67 -14.15 7.12 19.39
CA GLN A 67 -14.92 7.83 20.41
C GLN A 67 -14.76 7.16 21.77
N GLN A 68 -14.89 5.83 21.84
CA GLN A 68 -14.71 5.08 23.09
C GLN A 68 -13.31 5.27 23.69
N THR A 69 -12.25 5.23 22.87
CA THR A 69 -10.89 5.45 23.36
C THR A 69 -10.71 6.85 23.93
N LYS A 70 -11.27 7.87 23.26
CA LYS A 70 -11.24 9.26 23.75
C LYS A 70 -11.96 9.41 25.09
N GLU A 71 -13.16 8.85 25.24
CA GLU A 71 -13.93 8.93 26.49
C GLU A 71 -13.16 8.29 27.65
N VAL A 72 -12.56 7.11 27.43
CA VAL A 72 -11.75 6.42 28.45
C VAL A 72 -10.48 7.22 28.80
N GLU A 73 -9.84 7.85 27.82
CA GLU A 73 -8.68 8.71 28.03
C GLU A 73 -9.04 9.99 28.80
N GLU A 74 -10.17 10.64 28.48
CA GLU A 74 -10.64 11.83 29.19
C GLU A 74 -10.94 11.53 30.66
N LEU A 75 -11.64 10.42 30.94
CA LEU A 75 -11.90 9.98 32.31
C LEU A 75 -10.60 9.67 33.06
N ARG A 76 -9.61 9.06 32.40
CA ARG A 76 -8.27 8.82 32.96
C ARG A 76 -7.57 10.12 33.34
N LEU A 77 -7.61 11.11 32.46
CA LEU A 77 -6.98 12.41 32.70
C LEU A 77 -7.64 13.15 33.86
N ILE A 78 -8.98 13.12 33.95
CA ILE A 78 -9.72 13.74 35.06
C ILE A 78 -9.36 13.05 36.39
N ALA A 79 -9.38 11.72 36.44
CA ALA A 79 -9.04 10.97 37.65
C ALA A 79 -7.60 11.23 38.10
N LEU A 80 -6.65 11.34 37.17
CA LEU A 80 -5.26 11.66 37.47
C LEU A 80 -5.13 13.11 37.99
N ALA A 81 -5.83 14.07 37.39
CA ALA A 81 -5.84 15.45 37.84
C ALA A 81 -6.40 15.60 39.26
N GLU A 82 -7.49 14.90 39.60
CA GLU A 82 -8.06 14.89 40.95
C GLU A 82 -7.11 14.28 41.98
N GLN A 83 -6.41 13.19 41.64
CA GLN A 83 -5.40 12.60 42.50
C GLN A 83 -4.21 13.55 42.71
N ALA A 84 -3.74 14.21 41.66
CA ALA A 84 -2.66 15.18 41.73
C ALA A 84 -3.03 16.40 42.60
N ALA A 85 -4.27 16.91 42.48
CA ALA A 85 -4.77 18.00 43.30
C ALA A 85 -4.81 17.62 44.79
N LYS A 86 -5.37 16.44 45.13
CA LYS A 86 -5.41 15.95 46.52
C LYS A 86 -4.02 15.76 47.12
N LEU A 87 -3.05 15.27 46.33
CA LEU A 87 -1.66 15.13 46.76
C LEU A 87 -0.96 16.48 46.95
N ALA A 88 -1.31 17.50 46.16
CA ALA A 88 -0.78 18.85 46.33
C ALA A 88 -1.33 19.50 47.62
N GLU A 89 -2.63 19.38 47.87
CA GLU A 89 -3.28 19.87 49.11
C GLU A 89 -2.69 19.20 50.36
N ALA A 90 -2.52 17.87 50.35
CA ALA A 90 -1.93 17.13 51.47
C ALA A 90 -0.46 17.51 51.73
N LYS A 91 0.30 17.88 50.69
CA LYS A 91 1.68 18.38 50.82
C LYS A 91 1.73 19.77 51.45
N GLU A 92 0.76 20.63 51.18
CA GLU A 92 0.69 21.97 51.76
C GLU A 92 0.21 21.96 53.23
N THR A 93 -0.69 21.05 53.61
CA THR A 93 -1.20 20.95 54.99
C THR A 93 -0.34 20.09 55.92
N GLY A 94 0.61 19.31 55.38
CA GLY A 94 1.58 18.52 56.17
C GLY A 94 0.99 17.30 56.89
N GLU A 95 -0.25 16.93 56.56
CA GLU A 95 -0.95 15.77 57.13
C GLU A 95 -0.66 14.53 56.27
N VAL A 96 -0.23 13.43 56.91
CA VAL A 96 0.05 12.15 56.23
C VAL A 96 -1.29 11.51 55.86
N VAL A 97 -1.81 11.84 54.69
CA VAL A 97 -3.07 11.29 54.17
C VAL A 97 -2.81 9.89 53.59
N GLU A 98 -3.51 8.89 54.13
CA GLU A 98 -3.62 7.55 53.54
C GLU A 98 -4.18 7.68 52.12
N ILE A 99 -3.44 7.17 51.14
CA ILE A 99 -3.82 7.19 49.72
C ILE A 99 -5.13 6.39 49.60
N PRO A 100 -6.28 7.01 49.29
CA PRO A 100 -7.50 6.25 49.06
C PRO A 100 -7.28 5.32 47.86
N PRO A 101 -7.85 4.10 47.88
CA PRO A 101 -7.68 3.16 46.78
C PRO A 101 -8.09 3.83 45.48
N ALA A 102 -7.23 3.72 44.46
CA ALA A 102 -7.44 4.32 43.15
C ALA A 102 -8.85 3.93 42.67
N ASN A 103 -9.73 4.93 42.48
CA ASN A 103 -11.02 4.74 41.83
C ASN A 103 -10.80 3.90 40.56
N GLU A 104 -11.61 2.86 40.38
CA GLU A 104 -11.50 1.92 39.26
C GLU A 104 -11.60 2.69 37.94
N VAL A 105 -10.42 3.01 37.39
CA VAL A 105 -10.31 3.61 36.08
C VAL A 105 -10.85 2.58 35.09
N PRO A 106 -11.80 2.97 34.20
CA PRO A 106 -12.30 2.04 33.20
C PRO A 106 -11.14 1.43 32.40
N GLU A 107 -11.17 0.09 32.31
CA GLU A 107 -10.19 -0.67 31.57
C GLU A 107 -10.24 -0.26 30.09
N ALA A 108 -9.08 -0.16 29.45
CA ALA A 108 -9.02 0.27 28.05
C ALA A 108 -9.77 -0.74 27.17
N PRO A 109 -10.49 -0.30 26.12
CA PRO A 109 -11.19 -1.21 25.24
C PRO A 109 -10.22 -2.23 24.63
N SER A 110 -10.63 -3.50 24.57
CA SER A 110 -9.77 -4.56 24.06
C SER A 110 -9.45 -4.36 22.57
N LYS A 111 -8.18 -4.61 22.18
CA LYS A 111 -7.72 -4.45 20.79
C LYS A 111 -8.36 -5.42 19.80
N THR A 112 -8.97 -6.49 20.31
CA THR A 112 -9.64 -7.51 19.51
C THR A 112 -11.03 -7.76 20.07
N SER A 113 -12.05 -7.61 19.23
CA SER A 113 -13.43 -8.00 19.52
C SER A 113 -13.75 -9.33 18.86
N GLN A 114 -14.38 -10.24 19.62
CA GLN A 114 -14.90 -11.51 19.12
C GLN A 114 -16.35 -11.29 18.67
N ALA A 115 -16.64 -11.55 17.40
CA ALA A 115 -17.98 -11.54 16.82
C ALA A 115 -18.47 -12.99 16.59
N HIS A 116 -19.77 -13.15 16.35
CA HIS A 116 -20.38 -14.48 16.13
C HIS A 116 -19.79 -15.25 14.92
N LEU A 117 -19.29 -14.54 13.92
CA LEU A 117 -18.78 -15.12 12.67
C LEU A 117 -17.25 -15.00 12.51
N GLY A 118 -16.55 -14.39 13.46
CA GLY A 118 -15.11 -14.13 13.35
C GLY A 118 -14.60 -13.14 14.39
N SER A 119 -13.38 -12.66 14.22
CA SER A 119 -12.80 -11.63 15.10
C SER A 119 -12.40 -10.39 14.32
N VAL A 120 -12.54 -9.22 14.93
CA VAL A 120 -12.09 -7.92 14.40
C VAL A 120 -10.96 -7.43 15.29
N THR A 121 -9.81 -7.10 14.71
CA THR A 121 -8.66 -6.56 15.44
C THR A 121 -8.38 -5.15 14.96
N TYR A 122 -8.34 -4.21 15.89
CA TYR A 122 -7.99 -2.82 15.64
C TYR A 122 -6.47 -2.67 15.73
N ARG A 123 -5.91 -1.93 14.77
CA ARG A 123 -4.48 -1.60 14.71
C ARG A 123 -4.32 -0.15 14.33
N ASP A 124 -3.34 0.50 14.94
CA ASP A 124 -2.95 1.84 14.57
C ASP A 124 -2.05 1.75 13.32
N ASP A 125 -2.37 2.54 12.31
CA ASP A 125 -1.56 2.69 11.10
C ASP A 125 -1.06 4.13 10.99
N PHE A 126 0.12 4.31 10.42
CA PHE A 126 0.75 5.62 10.28
C PHE A 126 0.71 6.06 8.83
N GLU A 127 -0.12 7.06 8.53
CA GLU A 127 -0.10 7.72 7.22
C GLU A 127 1.05 8.72 7.17
N VAL A 128 2.05 8.47 6.30
CA VAL A 128 3.25 9.31 6.18
C VAL A 128 3.19 10.12 4.89
N THR A 129 3.16 11.45 5.02
CA THR A 129 3.25 12.38 3.88
C THR A 129 4.58 13.11 3.89
N ILE A 130 5.32 13.07 2.78
CA ILE A 130 6.60 13.78 2.64
C ILE A 130 6.34 15.25 2.32
N VAL A 131 6.58 16.14 3.29
CA VAL A 131 6.45 17.59 3.10
C VAL A 131 7.64 18.18 2.34
N ASN A 132 8.87 17.80 2.69
CA ASN A 132 10.09 18.26 2.01
C ASN A 132 11.04 17.09 1.70
N PRO A 133 11.21 16.71 0.43
CA PRO A 133 12.07 15.61 0.02
C PRO A 133 13.55 15.79 0.37
N LEU A 134 14.05 17.03 0.51
CA LEU A 134 15.48 17.29 0.77
C LEU A 134 15.90 17.01 2.20
N LEU A 135 14.94 16.99 3.13
CA LEU A 135 15.18 16.69 4.54
C LEU A 135 15.05 15.19 4.85
N VAL A 136 14.56 14.40 3.89
CA VAL A 136 14.45 12.95 4.05
C VAL A 136 15.86 12.36 4.06
N PRO A 137 16.24 11.59 5.10
CA PRO A 137 17.53 10.92 5.15
C PRO A 137 17.78 10.11 3.88
N ARG A 138 19.01 10.17 3.35
CA ARG A 138 19.35 9.52 2.08
C ARG A 138 19.19 7.99 2.13
N GLU A 139 19.26 7.39 3.31
CA GLU A 139 19.01 5.96 3.54
C GLU A 139 17.56 5.55 3.20
N LEU A 140 16.61 6.47 3.30
CA LEU A 140 15.21 6.26 2.98
C LEU A 140 14.85 6.72 1.55
N CYS A 141 15.84 7.12 0.76
CA CYS A 141 15.65 7.63 -0.60
C CYS A 141 16.09 6.59 -1.65
N ASP A 142 15.13 6.04 -2.41
CA ASP A 142 15.42 5.08 -3.48
C ASP A 142 15.54 5.73 -4.87
N PRO A 143 16.64 5.50 -5.61
CA PRO A 143 16.78 6.00 -6.98
C PRO A 143 15.88 5.22 -7.96
N ASN A 144 14.98 5.94 -8.65
CA ASN A 144 14.08 5.33 -9.64
C ASN A 144 14.77 5.08 -11.00
N ILE A 145 15.16 3.81 -11.25
CA ILE A 145 15.85 3.38 -12.47
C ILE A 145 15.06 3.69 -13.75
N SER A 146 13.74 3.59 -13.74
CA SER A 146 12.90 3.86 -14.92
C SER A 146 12.99 5.32 -15.35
N ARG A 147 12.98 6.25 -14.39
CA ARG A 147 13.18 7.68 -14.66
C ARG A 147 14.60 7.99 -15.12
N ILE A 148 15.60 7.36 -14.49
CA ILE A 148 17.01 7.49 -14.91
C ILE A 148 17.18 7.03 -16.36
N ARG A 149 16.65 5.86 -16.74
CA ARG A 149 16.70 5.35 -18.12
C ARG A 149 15.99 6.27 -19.11
N ALA A 150 14.83 6.83 -18.74
CA ALA A 150 14.13 7.80 -19.58
C ALA A 150 14.99 9.06 -19.82
N ARG A 151 15.70 9.54 -18.77
CA ARG A 151 16.61 10.68 -18.88
C ARG A 151 17.81 10.39 -19.79
N VAL A 152 18.42 9.21 -19.66
CA VAL A 152 19.49 8.76 -20.57
C VAL A 152 19.00 8.67 -22.01
N LYS A 153 17.79 8.13 -22.25
CA LYS A 153 17.17 8.07 -23.58
C LYS A 153 16.91 9.46 -24.18
N SER A 154 16.62 10.46 -23.36
CA SER A 154 16.47 11.85 -23.80
C SER A 154 17.79 12.55 -24.17
N GLY A 155 18.93 11.86 -24.06
CA GLY A 155 20.23 12.35 -24.52
C GLY A 155 21.16 12.86 -23.43
N VAL A 156 20.76 12.83 -22.15
CA VAL A 156 21.63 13.18 -21.03
C VAL A 156 22.63 12.04 -20.80
N LYS A 157 23.91 12.31 -21.10
CA LYS A 157 25.00 11.31 -21.03
C LYS A 157 25.71 11.27 -19.68
N GLU A 158 25.52 12.27 -18.84
CA GLU A 158 26.15 12.40 -17.52
C GLU A 158 25.07 12.66 -16.47
N ILE A 159 24.92 11.73 -15.52
CA ILE A 159 24.04 11.86 -14.37
C ILE A 159 24.91 11.57 -13.14
N PRO A 160 25.03 12.49 -12.17
CA PRO A 160 25.84 12.26 -10.99
C PRO A 160 25.48 10.96 -10.27
N GLY A 161 26.48 10.10 -10.03
CA GLY A 161 26.30 8.81 -9.36
C GLY A 161 25.74 7.67 -10.22
N VAL A 162 25.57 7.85 -11.54
CA VAL A 162 25.08 6.80 -12.45
C VAL A 162 26.08 6.53 -13.57
N LEU A 163 26.53 5.28 -13.68
CA LEU A 163 27.37 4.82 -14.80
C LEU A 163 26.50 4.37 -15.98
N ILE A 164 26.74 4.93 -17.17
CA ILE A 164 25.96 4.65 -18.38
C ILE A 164 26.83 3.89 -19.39
N THR A 165 26.52 2.61 -19.63
CA THR A 165 27.23 1.75 -20.60
C THR A 165 26.33 1.37 -21.78
N LYS A 166 26.88 1.36 -23.00
CA LYS A 166 26.16 0.91 -24.21
C LYS A 166 26.35 -0.60 -24.41
N LYS A 167 25.24 -1.33 -24.58
CA LYS A 167 25.23 -2.74 -24.99
C LYS A 167 24.60 -2.86 -26.38
N TYR A 168 25.29 -3.51 -27.31
CA TYR A 168 24.74 -3.81 -28.64
C TYR A 168 23.71 -4.93 -28.52
N ILE A 169 22.53 -4.72 -29.10
CA ILE A 169 21.43 -5.69 -29.15
C ILE A 169 20.97 -5.77 -30.59
N THR A 170 20.92 -6.98 -31.15
CA THR A 170 20.37 -7.21 -32.49
C THR A 170 18.86 -7.27 -32.41
N VAL A 171 18.19 -6.42 -33.19
CA VAL A 171 16.75 -6.41 -33.34
C VAL A 171 16.48 -6.57 -34.83
N ALA A 172 15.74 -7.58 -35.24
CA ALA A 172 15.31 -7.67 -36.64
C ALA A 172 13.78 -7.61 -36.75
N LYS A 173 13.35 -6.81 -37.73
CA LYS A 173 12.00 -6.34 -37.92
C LYS A 173 11.47 -7.03 -39.17
N GLY A 174 10.63 -8.06 -39.01
CA GLY A 174 9.97 -8.67 -40.17
C GLY A 174 9.07 -7.64 -40.86
N GLY A 175 9.15 -7.56 -42.19
CA GLY A 175 8.29 -6.72 -43.03
C GLY A 175 6.81 -6.94 -42.71
N LYS A 176 6.00 -5.91 -42.94
CA LYS A 176 4.54 -6.01 -42.89
C LYS A 176 4.04 -6.75 -44.11
#